data_AF-A0AAW8KQ12-F1
#
_entry.id   AF-A0AAW8KQ12-F1
#
_cell.length_a   1.000
_cell.length_b   1.000
_cell.length_c   1.000
_cell.angle_alpha   90.00
_cell.angle_beta   90.00
_cell.angle_gamma   90.00
#
_symmetry.space_group_name_H-M   'P 1'
#
loop_
_entity.id
_entity.type
_entity.pdbx_description
1 polymer ?
#
loop_
_entity_poly.entity_id
_entity_poly.type
_entity_poly.pdbx_seq_one_letter_code
_entity_poly.pdbx_strand_id
1 'polypeptide(L)' 'EEQGKQVVLTREPGGTPLAEQIRSMLLAVNHDENMSHDTELLLIYAARAQHLQQVILPALEANKIVLSDR' A
#
# COMPACT_ATOMS: atom_id res chain seq x y z
N GLU A 1 -26.89 -7.11 7.04
CA GLU A 1 -27.41 -5.74 7.23
C GLU A 1 -26.53 -4.79 6.45
N GLU A 2 -27.09 -4.10 5.45
CA GLU A 2 -26.37 -3.21 4.55
C GLU A 2 -26.37 -1.80 5.18
N GLN A 3 -25.30 -1.43 5.89
CA GLN A 3 -25.25 -0.18 6.67
C GLN A 3 -25.07 1.10 5.81
N GLY A 4 -25.22 1.03 4.49
CA GLY A 4 -25.17 2.20 3.58
C GLY A 4 -23.83 2.96 3.52
N LYS A 5 -22.79 2.50 4.22
CA LYS A 5 -21.46 3.13 4.23
C LYS A 5 -20.64 2.64 3.03
N GLN A 6 -20.10 3.57 2.26
CA GLN A 6 -19.16 3.24 1.18
C GLN A 6 -17.86 2.71 1.77
N VAL A 7 -17.40 1.56 1.26
CA VAL A 7 -16.17 0.90 1.67
C VAL A 7 -15.16 0.96 0.54
N VAL A 8 -13.93 1.39 0.85
CA VAL A 8 -12.77 1.31 -0.03
C VAL A 8 -11.92 0.14 0.43
N LEU A 9 -11.81 -0.87 -0.44
CA LEU A 9 -10.90 -2.00 -0.25
C LEU A 9 -9.55 -1.65 -0.87
N THR A 10 -8.48 -1.93 -0.13
CA THR A 10 -7.12 -1.71 -0.62
C THR A 10 -6.15 -2.66 0.08
N ARG A 11 -4.85 -2.60 -0.23
CA ARG A 11 -3.81 -3.44 0.36
C ARG A 11 -2.45 -2.76 0.42
N GLU A 12 -1.56 -3.27 1.27
CA GLU A 12 -0.16 -2.87 1.34
C GLU A 12 0.81 -4.05 1.46
N PRO A 13 2.05 -3.93 0.96
CA PRO A 13 2.53 -2.87 0.08
C PRO A 13 1.81 -2.94 -1.27
N GLY A 14 1.36 -1.79 -1.81
CA GLY A 14 0.46 -1.76 -2.96
C GLY A 14 -0.60 -0.66 -2.85
N GLY A 15 -1.73 -0.84 -3.54
CA GLY A 15 -2.88 0.07 -3.47
C GLY A 15 -2.81 1.27 -4.41
N THR A 16 -1.68 1.51 -5.08
CA THR A 16 -1.54 2.46 -6.20
C THR A 16 -0.61 1.89 -7.28
N PRO A 17 -0.66 2.35 -8.54
CA PRO A 17 0.25 1.86 -9.58
C PRO A 17 1.74 1.92 -9.19
N LEU A 18 2.17 3.02 -8.55
CA LEU A 18 3.55 3.17 -8.06
C LEU A 18 3.84 2.23 -6.88
N ALA A 19 2.94 2.13 -5.91
CA ALA A 19 3.13 1.24 -4.77
C ALA A 19 3.14 -0.25 -5.17
N GLU A 20 2.43 -0.65 -6.23
CA GLU A 20 2.46 -2.00 -6.79
C GLU A 20 3.78 -2.32 -7.50
N GLN A 21 4.44 -1.31 -8.11
CA GLN A 21 5.80 -1.47 -8.64
C GLN A 21 6.80 -1.72 -7.50
N ILE A 22 6.70 -0.94 -6.41
CA ILE A 22 7.53 -1.15 -5.22
C ILE A 22 7.27 -2.53 -4.60
N ARG A 23 6.00 -2.95 -4.49
CA ARG A 23 5.64 -4.31 -4.04
C ARG A 23 6.31 -5.38 -4.89
N SER A 24 6.33 -5.21 -6.21
CA SER A 24 6.96 -6.16 -7.11
C SER A 24 8.47 -6.27 -6.85
N MET A 25 9.14 -5.16 -6.55
CA MET A 25 10.56 -5.16 -6.16
C MET A 25 10.80 -5.85 -4.82
N LEU A 26 9.96 -5.60 -3.82
CA LEU A 26 10.05 -6.23 -2.50
C LEU A 26 9.86 -7.75 -2.53
N LEU A 27 8.99 -8.24 -3.42
CA LEU A 27 8.70 -9.66 -3.57
C LEU A 27 9.62 -10.37 -4.56
N ALA A 28 10.40 -9.62 -5.33
CA ALA A 28 11.37 -10.20 -6.24
C ALA A 28 12.50 -10.84 -5.41
N VAL A 29 12.56 -12.17 -5.42
CA VAL A 29 13.71 -12.89 -4.87
C VAL A 29 14.84 -12.76 -5.89
N ASN A 30 15.84 -11.94 -5.57
CA ASN A 30 17.07 -11.87 -6.35
C ASN A 30 18.16 -12.68 -5.63
N HIS A 31 18.68 -13.71 -6.30
CA HIS A 31 19.75 -14.55 -5.75
C HIS A 31 21.14 -13.92 -5.88
N ASP A 32 21.31 -12.95 -6.79
CA ASP A 32 22.59 -12.30 -7.07
C ASP A 32 22.81 -11.06 -6.18
N GLU A 33 21.74 -10.40 -5.75
CA GLU A 33 21.80 -9.20 -4.90
C GLU A 33 20.74 -9.28 -3.79
N ASN A 34 21.20 -9.32 -2.53
CA ASN A 34 20.31 -9.26 -1.37
C ASN A 34 19.99 -7.81 -1.02
N MET A 35 18.70 -7.52 -0.85
CA MET A 35 18.26 -6.22 -0.34
C MET A 35 18.67 -6.07 1.13
N SER A 36 19.28 -4.93 1.49
CA SER A 36 19.53 -4.63 2.90
C SER A 36 18.21 -4.36 3.64
N HIS A 37 18.16 -4.70 4.93
CA HIS A 37 16.98 -4.48 5.78
C HIS A 37 16.49 -3.02 5.76
N ASP A 38 17.41 -2.05 5.73
CA ASP A 38 17.05 -0.63 5.66
C ASP A 38 16.42 -0.27 4.31
N THR A 39 16.90 -0.84 3.20
CA THR A 39 16.31 -0.62 1.88
C THR A 39 14.89 -1.17 1.81
N GLU A 40 14.69 -2.40 2.32
CA GLU A 40 13.36 -3.02 2.41
C GLU A 40 12.39 -2.16 3.23
N LEU A 41 12.82 -1.73 4.42
CA LEU A 41 12.05 -0.87 5.30
C LEU A 41 11.64 0.44 4.60
N LEU A 42 12.60 1.12 3.98
CA LEU A 42 12.37 2.40 3.30
C LEU A 42 11.43 2.24 2.11
N LEU A 43 11.55 1.17 1.33
CA LEU A 43 10.65 0.87 0.22
C LEU A 43 9.22 0.59 0.69
N ILE A 44 9.05 -0.18 1.79
CA ILE A 44 7.73 -0.38 2.41
C ILE A 44 7.10 0.97 2.79
N TYR A 45 7.87 1.87 3.42
CA TYR A 45 7.37 3.20 3.79
C TYR A 45 7.12 4.11 2.58
N ALA A 46 7.92 4.01 1.51
CA ALA A 46 7.68 4.74 0.27
C ALA A 46 6.36 4.31 -0.39
N ALA A 47 6.10 3.00 -0.49
CA ALA A 47 4.83 2.47 -0.98
C ALA A 47 3.65 2.94 -0.13
N ARG A 48 3.78 2.89 1.20
CA ARG A 48 2.77 3.36 2.16
C ARG A 48 2.50 4.85 2.04
N ALA A 49 3.53 5.68 1.91
CA ALA A 49 3.38 7.13 1.76
C ALA A 49 2.56 7.47 0.50
N GLN A 50 2.85 6.83 -0.62
CA GLN A 50 2.07 7.00 -1.85
C GLN A 50 0.62 6.54 -1.68
N HIS A 51 0.42 5.38 -1.06
CA HIS A 51 -0.91 4.80 -0.83
C HIS A 51 -1.77 5.66 0.11
N LEU A 52 -1.17 6.21 1.17
CA LEU A 52 -1.83 7.14 2.08
C LEU A 52 -2.35 8.38 1.33
N GLN A 53 -1.48 9.03 0.54
CA GLN A 53 -1.81 10.27 -0.14
C GLN A 53 -2.85 10.09 -1.24
N GLN A 54 -2.83 8.97 -1.96
CA GLN A 54 -3.68 8.79 -3.14
C GLN A 54 -4.97 8.02 -2.88
N VAL A 55 -5.04 7.23 -1.80
CA VAL A 55 -6.19 6.34 -1.54
C VAL A 55 -6.74 6.53 -0.13
N ILE A 56 -5.93 6.32 0.90
CA ILE A 56 -6.44 6.22 2.27
C ILE A 56 -6.94 7.58 2.76
N LEU A 57 -6.12 8.64 2.71
CA LEU A 57 -6.51 9.96 3.22
C LEU A 57 -7.71 10.54 2.47
N PRO A 58 -7.76 10.54 1.12
CA PRO A 58 -8.93 11.00 0.39
C PRO A 58 -10.21 10.21 0.71
N ALA A 59 -10.10 8.88 0.91
CA ALA A 59 -11.25 8.06 1.28
C ALA A 59 -11.78 8.39 2.69
N LEU A 60 -10.87 8.60 3.65
CA LEU A 60 -11.24 9.00 5.02
C LEU A 60 -11.85 10.40 5.05
N GLU A 61 -11.30 11.36 4.30
CA GLU A 61 -11.86 12.71 4.13
C GLU A 61 -13.28 12.67 3.54
N ALA A 62 -13.54 11.73 2.64
CA ALA A 62 -14.86 11.47 2.08
C ALA A 62 -15.80 10.65 3.01
N ASN A 63 -15.44 10.48 4.30
CA ASN A 63 -16.19 9.72 5.31
C ASN A 63 -16.46 8.25 4.92
N LYS A 64 -15.57 7.65 4.12
CA LYS A 64 -15.66 6.24 3.75
C LYS A 64 -14.95 5.35 4.77
N ILE A 65 -15.37 4.09 4.83
CA ILE A 65 -14.61 3.05 5.55
C ILE A 65 -13.48 2.59 4.65
N VAL A 66 -12.25 2.51 5.17
CA VAL A 66 -11.12 1.91 4.45
C VAL A 66 -10.79 0.57 5.11
N LEU A 67 -10.81 -0.51 4.33
CA LEU A 67 -10.31 -1.82 4.73
C LEU A 67 -9.03 -2.08 3.93
N SER A 68 -7.89 -2.04 4.61
CA SER A 68 -6.58 -2.27 4.01
C SER A 68 -6.01 -3.61 4.49
N ASP A 69 -5.79 -4.52 3.54
CA ASP A 69 -5.11 -5.79 3.77
C ASP A 69 -3.58 -5.61 3.81
N ARG A 70 -2.85 -6.45 4.53
CA ARG A 70 -1.38 -6.48 4.58
C ARG A 70 -0.84 -7.89 4.51
#